data_AF-A0A382K0S2-F1
#
_entry.id   AF-A0A382K0S2-F1
#
_cell.length_a   1.000
_cell.length_b   1.000
_cell.length_c   1.000
_cell.angle_alpha   90.00
_cell.angle_beta   90.00
_cell.angle_gamma   90.00
#
_symmetry.space_group_name_H-M   'P 1'
#
loop_
_entity.id
_entity.type
_entity.pdbx_description
1 polymer ?
#
loop_
_entity_poly.entity_id
_entity_poly.type
_entity_poly.pdbx_seq_one_letter_code
_entity_poly.pdbx_strand_id
1 'polypeptide(L)'
;MEIILNYFNSISSSHRSIILVSGLAFFLLLESGIPLFRFEYKKVKHLLTNLLFTLTTLVINLIGAFLILMAADYNVQNGMGILNLIELPTWMKVLLGIMLLDLIVAWLIHWIEHNVKWMWGFHIIHHTDRYVDVTTGLRHHPGESIFRLLFTALAVFVSGASFGTVMLYQTLSAFFAHLTHANIKTIPR
;
A
#
# COMPACT_ATOMS: atom_id res chain seq x y z
N MET A 1 -15.76 2.19 15.82
CA MET A 1 -15.28 1.36 14.70
C MET A 1 -16.27 1.39 13.52
N GLU A 2 -17.56 1.13 13.76
CA GLU A 2 -18.56 1.02 12.68
C GLU A 2 -18.65 2.26 11.78
N ILE A 3 -18.58 3.48 12.34
CA ILE A 3 -18.56 4.73 11.57
C ILE A 3 -17.39 4.76 10.58
N ILE A 4 -16.19 4.40 11.02
CA ILE A 4 -14.99 4.37 10.18
C ILE A 4 -15.15 3.32 9.09
N LEU A 5 -15.59 2.12 9.45
CA LEU A 5 -15.76 1.02 8.51
C LEU A 5 -16.81 1.36 7.43
N ASN A 6 -17.93 1.97 7.82
CA ASN A 6 -18.97 2.40 6.90
C ASN A 6 -18.47 3.48 5.94
N TYR A 7 -17.69 4.45 6.42
CA TYR A 7 -17.06 5.46 5.56
C TYR A 7 -16.15 4.81 4.49
N PHE A 8 -15.31 3.85 4.89
CA PHE A 8 -14.41 3.17 3.95
C PHE A 8 -15.12 2.16 3.03
N ASN A 9 -16.27 1.63 3.44
CA ASN A 9 -17.10 0.78 2.57
C ASN A 9 -17.66 1.54 1.36
N SER A 10 -18.00 2.82 1.55
CA SER A 10 -18.61 3.66 0.52
C SER A 10 -17.73 4.85 0.12
N ILE A 11 -16.42 4.75 0.33
CA ILE A 11 -15.50 5.85 0.03
C ILE A 11 -15.49 6.12 -1.47
N SER A 12 -15.72 7.38 -1.85
CA SER A 12 -15.67 7.79 -3.25
C SER A 12 -14.23 7.79 -3.79
N SER A 13 -14.08 7.59 -5.09
CA SER A 13 -12.78 7.68 -5.76
C SER A 13 -12.11 9.06 -5.54
N SER A 14 -12.89 10.14 -5.44
CA SER A 14 -12.36 11.47 -5.17
C SER A 14 -11.77 11.61 -3.77
N HIS A 15 -12.47 11.15 -2.73
CA HIS A 15 -11.94 11.16 -1.36
C HIS A 15 -10.69 10.30 -1.25
N ARG A 16 -10.69 9.12 -1.88
CA ARG A 16 -9.52 8.24 -1.90
C ARG A 16 -8.32 8.92 -2.56
N SER A 17 -8.50 9.54 -3.72
CA SER A 17 -7.44 10.30 -4.39
C SER A 17 -6.93 11.46 -3.55
N ILE A 18 -7.83 12.21 -2.89
CA ILE A 18 -7.45 13.31 -2.00
C ILE A 18 -6.59 12.79 -0.84
N ILE A 19 -6.97 11.70 -0.20
CA ILE A 19 -6.20 11.12 0.92
C ILE A 19 -4.81 10.68 0.45
N LEU A 20 -4.71 9.98 -0.68
CA LEU A 20 -3.43 9.49 -1.20
C LEU A 20 -2.50 10.66 -1.60
N VAL A 21 -3.03 11.64 -2.34
CA VAL A 21 -2.26 12.79 -2.82
C VAL A 21 -1.86 13.70 -1.66
N SER A 22 -2.76 13.95 -0.71
CA SER A 22 -2.45 14.77 0.47
C SER A 22 -1.43 14.10 1.40
N GLY A 23 -1.47 12.76 1.54
CA GLY A 23 -0.45 12.00 2.26
C GLY A 23 0.94 12.20 1.66
N LEU A 24 1.08 12.04 0.33
CA LEU A 24 2.35 12.31 -0.36
C LEU A 24 2.78 13.77 -0.21
N ALA A 25 1.87 14.72 -0.43
CA ALA A 25 2.16 16.16 -0.32
C ALA A 25 2.62 16.55 1.08
N PHE A 26 2.00 15.97 2.12
CA PHE A 26 2.38 16.19 3.51
C PHE A 26 3.85 15.81 3.75
N PHE A 27 4.26 14.61 3.33
CA PHE A 27 5.64 14.15 3.52
C PHE A 27 6.64 14.89 2.64
N LEU A 28 6.27 15.30 1.41
CA LEU A 28 7.08 16.18 0.56
C LEU A 28 7.37 17.53 1.23
N LEU A 29 6.35 18.13 1.87
CA LEU A 29 6.50 19.39 2.61
C LEU A 29 7.39 19.19 3.85
N LEU A 30 7.19 18.11 4.60
CA LEU A 30 8.00 17.80 5.77
C LEU A 30 9.47 17.58 5.41
N GLU A 31 9.79 16.71 4.44
CA GLU A 31 11.19 16.44 4.07
C GLU A 31 11.86 17.66 3.41
N SER A 32 11.08 18.58 2.83
CA SER A 32 11.61 19.85 2.32
C SER A 32 11.97 20.81 3.45
N GLY A 33 11.22 20.82 4.56
CA GLY A 33 11.46 21.69 5.71
C GLY A 33 12.51 21.16 6.69
N ILE A 34 12.52 19.85 6.94
CA ILE A 34 13.39 19.18 7.92
C ILE A 34 14.07 17.92 7.36
N PRO A 35 14.88 18.05 6.29
CA PRO A 35 15.51 16.89 5.66
C PRO A 35 16.50 16.19 6.59
N LEU A 36 16.53 14.85 6.57
CA LEU A 36 17.61 14.07 7.20
C LEU A 36 18.93 14.24 6.42
N PHE A 37 18.88 14.07 5.11
CA PHE A 37 20.00 14.28 4.19
C PHE A 37 19.69 15.41 3.20
N ARG A 38 20.68 16.26 2.91
CA ARG A 38 20.59 17.26 1.85
C ARG A 38 21.19 16.69 0.57
N PHE A 39 20.32 16.29 -0.36
CA PHE A 39 20.75 15.81 -1.66
C PHE A 39 20.83 16.95 -2.68
N GLU A 40 21.88 16.97 -3.49
CA GLU A 40 22.02 17.84 -4.67
C GLU A 40 21.58 17.09 -5.93
N TYR A 41 20.28 17.15 -6.24
CA TYR A 41 19.68 16.47 -7.39
C TYR A 41 18.50 17.26 -7.94
N LYS A 42 18.10 16.93 -9.17
CA LYS A 42 16.94 17.53 -9.82
C LYS A 42 15.65 16.90 -9.28
N LYS A 43 15.16 17.37 -8.13
CA LYS A 43 13.95 16.86 -7.44
C LYS A 43 12.76 16.64 -8.37
N VAL A 44 12.43 17.62 -9.20
CA VAL A 44 11.29 17.52 -10.14
C VAL A 44 11.48 16.38 -11.14
N LYS A 45 12.70 16.20 -11.68
CA LYS A 45 12.99 15.12 -12.63
C LYS A 45 12.87 13.75 -11.96
N HIS A 46 13.35 13.64 -10.72
CA HIS A 46 13.27 12.40 -9.93
C HIS A 46 11.83 12.05 -9.57
N LEU A 47 11.05 13.01 -9.06
CA LEU A 47 9.61 12.87 -8.84
C LEU A 47 8.87 12.40 -10.10
N LEU A 48 9.10 13.05 -11.26
CA LEU A 48 8.45 12.66 -12.51
C LEU A 48 8.80 11.23 -12.93
N THR A 49 10.05 10.81 -12.73
CA THR A 49 10.47 9.43 -13.01
C THR A 49 9.72 8.43 -12.13
N ASN A 50 9.61 8.72 -10.83
CA ASN A 50 8.92 7.85 -9.88
C ASN A 50 7.40 7.84 -10.14
N LEU A 51 6.80 8.97 -10.50
CA LEU A 51 5.38 9.04 -10.90
C LEU A 51 5.08 8.22 -12.16
N LEU A 52 6.00 8.13 -13.13
CA LEU A 52 5.81 7.27 -14.30
C LEU A 52 5.69 5.79 -13.90
N PHE A 53 6.50 5.33 -12.95
CA PHE A 53 6.34 3.98 -12.38
C PHE A 53 4.99 3.84 -11.68
N THR A 54 4.58 4.81 -10.87
CA THR A 54 3.26 4.80 -10.22
C THR A 54 2.10 4.73 -11.18
N LEU A 55 2.19 5.39 -12.35
CA LEU A 55 1.14 5.28 -13.37
C LEU A 55 0.98 3.84 -13.86
N THR A 56 2.08 3.10 -14.01
CA THR A 56 1.99 1.67 -14.38
C THR A 56 1.34 0.84 -13.26
N THR A 57 1.73 1.08 -12.00
CA THR A 57 1.09 0.46 -10.82
C THR A 57 -0.39 0.79 -10.73
N LEU A 58 -0.78 2.04 -11.02
CA LEU A 58 -2.17 2.48 -11.03
C LEU A 58 -2.98 1.73 -12.08
N VAL A 59 -2.48 1.61 -13.32
CA VAL A 59 -3.16 0.87 -14.38
C VAL A 59 -3.34 -0.60 -14.00
N ILE A 60 -2.29 -1.24 -13.47
CA ILE A 60 -2.35 -2.63 -12.99
C ILE A 60 -3.38 -2.78 -11.87
N ASN A 61 -3.39 -1.87 -10.90
CA ASN A 61 -4.32 -1.91 -9.77
C ASN A 61 -5.76 -1.60 -10.19
N LEU A 62 -5.99 -0.77 -11.21
CA LEU A 62 -7.34 -0.53 -11.75
C LEU A 62 -7.90 -1.80 -12.41
N ILE A 63 -7.07 -2.51 -13.18
CA ILE A 63 -7.43 -3.81 -13.76
C ILE A 63 -7.64 -4.85 -12.64
N GLY A 64 -6.73 -4.86 -11.67
CA GLY A 64 -6.74 -5.77 -10.53
C GLY A 64 -7.81 -5.51 -9.48
N ALA A 65 -8.43 -4.33 -9.47
CA ALA A 65 -9.49 -3.98 -8.52
C ALA A 65 -10.65 -4.97 -8.60
N PHE A 66 -10.97 -5.45 -9.80
CA PHE A 66 -11.98 -6.48 -10.01
C PHE A 66 -11.62 -7.79 -9.30
N LEU A 67 -10.36 -8.22 -9.35
CA LEU A 67 -9.90 -9.44 -8.68
C LEU A 67 -10.02 -9.33 -7.15
N ILE A 68 -9.66 -8.18 -6.59
CA ILE A 68 -9.80 -7.93 -5.14
C ILE A 68 -11.28 -7.93 -4.74
N LEU A 69 -12.13 -7.30 -5.54
CA LEU A 69 -13.57 -7.26 -5.30
C LEU A 69 -14.18 -8.67 -5.36
N MET A 70 -13.85 -9.47 -6.36
CA MET A 70 -14.30 -10.86 -6.46
C MET A 70 -13.90 -11.69 -5.25
N ALA A 71 -12.68 -11.53 -4.74
CA ALA A 71 -12.22 -12.23 -3.53
C ALA A 71 -13.04 -11.82 -2.29
N ALA A 72 -13.32 -10.53 -2.12
CA ALA A 72 -14.14 -10.02 -1.03
C ALA A 72 -15.60 -10.52 -1.14
N ASP A 73 -16.20 -10.43 -2.32
CA ASP A 73 -17.58 -10.87 -2.57
C ASP A 73 -17.74 -12.38 -2.36
N TYR A 74 -16.78 -13.18 -2.82
CA TYR A 74 -16.77 -14.62 -2.58
C TYR A 74 -16.79 -14.94 -1.08
N ASN A 75 -15.97 -14.23 -0.29
CA ASN A 75 -15.93 -14.42 1.16
C ASN A 75 -17.24 -14.04 1.84
N VAL A 76 -17.90 -12.97 1.39
CA VAL A 76 -19.22 -12.56 1.90
C VAL A 76 -20.28 -13.61 1.55
N GLN A 77 -20.33 -14.08 0.31
CA GLN A 77 -21.34 -15.03 -0.15
C GLN A 77 -21.21 -16.42 0.48
N ASN A 78 -19.99 -16.85 0.75
CA ASN A 78 -19.70 -18.22 1.22
C ASN A 78 -19.32 -18.29 2.71
N GLY A 79 -19.26 -17.16 3.42
CA GLY A 79 -18.77 -17.12 4.81
C GLY A 79 -17.31 -17.54 4.95
N MET A 80 -16.51 -17.38 3.90
CA MET A 80 -15.12 -17.84 3.82
C MET A 80 -14.12 -16.80 4.34
N GLY A 81 -12.92 -17.27 4.68
CA GLY A 81 -11.83 -16.46 5.23
C GLY A 81 -11.78 -16.47 6.76
N ILE A 82 -10.57 -16.40 7.31
CA ILE A 82 -10.27 -16.63 8.74
C ILE A 82 -11.19 -15.81 9.66
N LEU A 83 -11.45 -14.54 9.33
CA LEU A 83 -12.26 -13.61 10.13
C LEU A 83 -13.77 -13.88 10.09
N ASN A 84 -14.22 -14.68 9.12
CA ASN A 84 -15.63 -15.04 8.96
C ASN A 84 -15.94 -16.41 9.60
N LEU A 85 -14.92 -17.23 9.83
CA LEU A 85 -15.03 -18.51 10.55
C LEU A 85 -15.16 -18.35 12.07
N ILE A 86 -14.90 -17.16 12.60
CA ILE A 86 -14.90 -16.87 14.04
C ILE A 86 -15.85 -15.70 14.32
N GLU A 87 -16.72 -15.86 15.31
CA GLU A 87 -17.55 -14.77 15.83
C GLU A 87 -16.68 -13.81 16.65
N LEU A 88 -16.48 -12.61 16.11
CA LEU A 88 -15.68 -11.55 16.72
C LEU A 88 -16.42 -10.22 16.61
N PRO A 89 -16.27 -9.31 17.59
CA PRO A 89 -16.80 -7.96 17.48
C PRO A 89 -16.12 -7.22 16.31
N THR A 90 -16.85 -6.31 15.67
CA THR A 90 -16.42 -5.61 14.44
C THR A 90 -15.02 -5.00 14.55
N TRP A 91 -14.67 -4.41 15.70
CA TRP A 91 -13.37 -3.80 15.90
C TRP A 91 -12.21 -4.81 15.91
N MET A 92 -12.41 -6.02 16.43
CA MET A 92 -11.42 -7.09 16.37
C MET A 92 -11.27 -7.60 14.94
N LYS A 93 -12.38 -7.76 14.19
CA LYS A 93 -12.32 -8.15 12.76
C LYS A 93 -11.54 -7.13 11.94
N VAL A 94 -11.74 -5.84 12.18
CA VAL A 94 -10.98 -4.79 11.48
C VAL A 94 -9.50 -4.82 11.86
N LEU A 95 -9.17 -4.90 13.16
CA LEU A 95 -7.78 -4.92 13.62
C LEU A 95 -7.02 -6.13 13.08
N LEU A 96 -7.58 -7.34 13.27
CA LEU A 96 -6.97 -8.57 12.78
C LEU A 96 -6.92 -8.60 11.25
N GLY A 97 -7.92 -8.04 10.56
CA GLY A 97 -7.90 -7.88 9.11
C GLY A 97 -6.75 -6.99 8.65
N ILE A 98 -6.54 -5.84 9.29
CA ILE A 98 -5.38 -4.97 9.00
C ILE A 98 -4.07 -5.73 9.23
N MET A 99 -3.95 -6.48 10.33
CA MET A 99 -2.73 -7.25 10.64
C MET A 99 -2.47 -8.37 9.63
N LEU A 100 -3.50 -9.12 9.22
CA LEU A 100 -3.37 -10.19 8.22
C LEU A 100 -3.04 -9.62 6.83
N LEU A 101 -3.69 -8.51 6.46
CA LEU A 101 -3.39 -7.81 5.21
C LEU A 101 -1.96 -7.27 5.23
N ASP A 102 -1.51 -6.64 6.32
CA ASP A 102 -0.12 -6.17 6.47
C ASP A 102 0.89 -7.31 6.36
N LEU A 103 0.65 -8.40 7.11
CA LEU A 103 1.51 -9.58 7.10
C LEU A 103 1.69 -10.16 5.69
N ILE A 104 0.63 -10.22 4.89
CA ILE A 104 0.69 -10.86 3.55
C ILE A 104 1.13 -9.85 2.48
N VAL A 105 0.55 -8.64 2.48
CA VAL A 105 0.68 -7.65 1.41
C VAL A 105 1.88 -6.73 1.58
N ALA A 106 2.22 -6.36 2.81
CA ALA A 106 3.38 -5.52 3.08
C ALA A 106 4.62 -6.36 3.40
N TRP A 107 4.49 -7.35 4.30
CA TRP A 107 5.65 -8.10 4.80
C TRP A 107 6.01 -9.31 3.94
N LEU A 108 5.09 -10.26 3.73
CA LEU A 108 5.41 -11.56 3.13
C LEU A 108 5.85 -11.42 1.69
N ILE A 109 5.08 -10.74 0.84
CA ILE A 109 5.47 -10.59 -0.58
C ILE A 109 6.79 -9.84 -0.72
N HIS A 110 7.01 -8.81 0.11
CA HIS A 110 8.27 -8.06 0.10
C HIS A 110 9.45 -8.94 0.53
N TRP A 111 9.28 -9.75 1.57
CA TRP A 111 10.29 -10.74 1.98
C TRP A 111 10.56 -11.74 0.85
N ILE A 112 9.53 -12.26 0.18
CA ILE A 112 9.69 -13.16 -0.98
C ILE A 112 10.44 -12.45 -2.11
N GLU A 113 10.10 -11.20 -2.43
CA GLU A 113 10.77 -10.39 -3.47
C GLU A 113 12.25 -10.20 -3.18
N HIS A 114 12.64 -10.08 -1.91
CA HIS A 114 14.05 -10.02 -1.51
C HIS A 114 14.78 -11.37 -1.54
N ASN A 115 14.08 -12.49 -1.36
CA ASN A 115 14.70 -13.80 -1.22
C ASN A 115 14.64 -14.66 -2.50
N VAL A 116 13.72 -14.37 -3.42
CA VAL A 116 13.57 -15.08 -4.69
C VAL A 116 14.26 -14.30 -5.81
N LYS A 117 15.38 -14.84 -6.32
CA LYS A 117 16.30 -14.15 -7.26
C LYS A 117 15.61 -13.50 -8.47
N TRP A 118 14.63 -14.16 -9.07
CA TRP A 118 13.94 -13.60 -10.25
C TRP A 118 12.93 -12.52 -9.87
N MET A 119 12.31 -12.60 -8.69
CA MET A 119 11.42 -11.54 -8.16
C MET A 119 12.23 -10.33 -7.72
N TRP A 120 13.39 -10.55 -7.12
CA TRP A 120 14.36 -9.50 -6.79
C TRP A 120 14.74 -8.68 -8.03
N GLY A 121 14.86 -9.32 -9.20
CA GLY A 121 15.14 -8.61 -10.45
C GLY A 121 14.11 -7.53 -10.81
N PHE A 122 12.86 -7.67 -10.36
CA PHE A 122 11.84 -6.62 -10.49
C PHE A 122 11.94 -5.60 -9.36
N HIS A 123 12.11 -6.10 -8.13
CA HIS A 123 12.12 -5.27 -6.93
C HIS A 123 13.37 -4.38 -6.79
N ILE A 124 14.50 -4.76 -7.40
CA ILE A 124 15.73 -3.97 -7.37
C ILE A 124 15.56 -2.57 -7.99
N ILE A 125 14.57 -2.34 -8.86
CA ILE A 125 14.27 -1.01 -9.40
C ILE A 125 13.90 -0.03 -8.29
N HIS A 126 13.18 -0.50 -7.26
CA HIS A 126 12.85 0.27 -6.07
C HIS A 126 14.11 0.54 -5.23
N HIS A 127 14.92 -0.49 -4.98
CA HIS A 127 16.14 -0.38 -4.16
C HIS A 127 17.34 0.31 -4.81
N THR A 128 17.27 0.60 -6.11
CA THR A 128 18.34 1.30 -6.85
C THR A 128 18.11 2.80 -6.97
N ASP A 129 17.10 3.33 -6.26
CA ASP A 129 16.95 4.77 -6.13
C ASP A 129 18.15 5.38 -5.40
N ARG A 130 18.81 6.35 -6.04
CA ARG A 130 20.03 6.99 -5.51
C ARG A 130 19.73 8.09 -4.48
N TYR A 131 18.51 8.61 -4.51
CA TYR A 131 18.07 9.69 -3.63
C TYR A 131 16.80 9.22 -2.95
N VAL A 132 16.96 8.51 -1.83
CA VAL A 132 15.81 8.00 -1.07
C VAL A 132 15.08 9.18 -0.46
N ASP A 133 13.89 9.46 -0.99
CA ASP A 133 12.95 10.45 -0.51
C ASP A 133 11.53 9.85 -0.51
N VAL A 134 10.52 10.60 -0.08
CA VAL A 134 9.14 10.09 -0.02
C VAL A 134 8.66 9.47 -1.35
N THR A 135 9.16 9.96 -2.49
CA THR A 135 8.77 9.48 -3.81
C THR A 135 9.42 8.15 -4.18
N THR A 136 10.44 7.70 -3.46
CA THR A 136 11.04 6.37 -3.66
C THR A 136 10.02 5.25 -3.40
N GLY A 137 9.09 5.45 -2.47
CA GLY A 137 7.95 4.55 -2.23
C GLY A 137 6.95 4.47 -3.40
N LEU A 138 7.14 5.26 -4.46
CA LEU A 138 6.31 5.28 -5.66
C LEU A 138 6.96 4.56 -6.86
N ARG A 139 8.21 4.10 -6.68
CA ARG A 139 9.10 3.59 -7.73
C ARG A 139 9.08 2.05 -7.81
N HIS A 140 7.94 1.48 -8.18
CA HIS A 140 7.78 0.03 -8.31
C HIS A 140 7.81 -0.42 -9.77
N HIS A 141 8.49 -1.54 -10.03
CA HIS A 141 8.45 -2.14 -11.37
C HIS A 141 7.04 -2.70 -11.66
N PRO A 142 6.55 -2.67 -12.92
CA PRO A 142 5.24 -3.25 -13.28
C PRO A 142 5.06 -4.72 -12.83
N GLY A 143 6.09 -5.55 -13.01
CA GLY A 143 6.12 -6.94 -12.53
C GLY A 143 5.94 -7.07 -11.02
N GLU A 144 6.61 -6.22 -10.23
CA GLU A 144 6.42 -6.16 -8.77
C GLU A 144 4.97 -5.80 -8.41
N SER A 145 4.39 -4.85 -9.15
CA SER A 145 2.99 -4.45 -8.96
C SER A 145 2.01 -5.60 -9.21
N ILE A 146 2.30 -6.49 -10.17
CA ILE A 146 1.50 -7.70 -10.41
C ILE A 146 1.58 -8.65 -9.21
N PHE A 147 2.77 -8.91 -8.67
CA PHE A 147 2.89 -9.81 -7.51
C PHE A 147 2.18 -9.25 -6.28
N ARG A 148 2.36 -7.95 -6.00
CA ARG A 148 1.66 -7.27 -4.91
C ARG A 148 0.15 -7.31 -5.08
N LEU A 149 -0.37 -7.14 -6.30
CA LEU A 149 -1.79 -7.29 -6.59
C LEU A 149 -2.30 -8.71 -6.31
N LEU A 150 -1.59 -9.74 -6.79
CA LEU A 150 -1.96 -11.15 -6.57
C LEU A 150 -1.95 -11.49 -5.08
N PHE A 151 -0.94 -11.04 -4.34
CA PHE A 151 -0.87 -11.22 -2.89
C PHE A 151 -1.93 -10.41 -2.15
N THR A 152 -2.35 -9.25 -2.67
CA THR A 152 -3.48 -8.50 -2.12
C THR A 152 -4.78 -9.29 -2.28
N ALA A 153 -5.05 -9.82 -3.47
CA ALA A 153 -6.23 -10.66 -3.69
C ALA A 153 -6.22 -11.92 -2.82
N LEU A 154 -5.05 -12.58 -2.71
CA LEU A 154 -4.85 -13.73 -1.82
C LEU A 154 -5.09 -13.36 -0.35
N ALA A 155 -4.56 -12.22 0.11
CA ALA A 155 -4.71 -11.76 1.47
C ALA A 155 -6.18 -11.47 1.80
N VAL A 156 -6.91 -10.85 0.87
CA VAL A 156 -8.36 -10.62 1.01
C VAL A 156 -9.10 -11.95 1.08
N PHE A 157 -8.81 -12.88 0.17
CA PHE A 157 -9.41 -14.21 0.15
C PHE A 157 -9.18 -14.98 1.46
N VAL A 158 -7.92 -15.09 1.89
CA VAL A 158 -7.54 -15.85 3.10
C VAL A 158 -8.06 -15.19 4.37
N SER A 159 -7.96 -13.86 4.48
CA SER A 159 -8.38 -13.16 5.71
C SER A 159 -9.90 -13.13 5.87
N GLY A 160 -10.67 -13.04 4.80
CA GLY A 160 -12.10 -12.72 4.91
C GLY A 160 -12.35 -11.23 5.23
N ALA A 161 -11.35 -10.36 5.04
CA ALA A 161 -11.48 -8.94 5.34
C ALA A 161 -12.59 -8.30 4.48
N SER A 162 -13.47 -7.55 5.16
CA SER A 162 -14.51 -6.77 4.48
C SER A 162 -13.91 -5.72 3.53
N PHE A 163 -14.65 -5.33 2.50
CA PHE A 163 -14.21 -4.30 1.55
C PHE A 163 -13.73 -3.01 2.24
N GLY A 164 -14.46 -2.52 3.25
CA GLY A 164 -14.07 -1.35 4.04
C GLY A 164 -12.78 -1.54 4.82
N THR A 165 -12.53 -2.73 5.36
CA THR A 165 -11.24 -3.07 6.00
C THR A 165 -10.10 -3.02 4.98
N VAL A 166 -10.33 -3.54 3.77
CA VAL A 166 -9.34 -3.52 2.68
C VAL A 166 -9.04 -2.09 2.22
N MET A 167 -10.06 -1.24 2.08
CA MET A 167 -9.89 0.18 1.72
C MET A 167 -9.17 0.98 2.82
N LEU A 168 -9.52 0.72 4.09
CA LEU A 168 -8.82 1.30 5.24
C LEU A 168 -7.35 0.88 5.26
N TYR A 169 -7.07 -0.42 5.10
CA TYR A 169 -5.71 -0.93 5.06
C TYR A 169 -4.89 -0.33 3.92
N GLN A 170 -5.42 -0.27 2.70
CA GLN A 170 -4.71 0.34 1.56
C GLN A 170 -4.37 1.82 1.83
N THR A 171 -5.26 2.54 2.51
CA THR A 171 -5.03 3.94 2.90
C THR A 171 -3.90 4.06 3.92
N LEU A 172 -3.92 3.22 4.96
CA LEU A 172 -2.86 3.17 5.97
C LEU A 172 -1.52 2.74 5.35
N SER A 173 -1.52 1.69 4.54
CA SER A 173 -0.34 1.16 3.87
C SER A 173 0.32 2.20 2.97
N ALA A 174 -0.46 2.96 2.19
CA ALA A 174 0.07 4.06 1.38
C ALA A 174 0.68 5.18 2.25
N PHE A 175 0.04 5.55 3.35
CA PHE A 175 0.59 6.54 4.28
C PHE A 175 1.91 6.05 4.90
N PHE A 176 1.97 4.80 5.36
CA PHE A 176 3.17 4.21 5.94
C PHE A 176 4.29 4.05 4.91
N ALA A 177 3.97 3.72 3.65
CA ALA A 177 4.95 3.70 2.57
C ALA A 177 5.60 5.07 2.37
N HIS A 178 4.83 6.16 2.41
CA HIS A 178 5.41 7.50 2.39
C HIS A 178 6.28 7.77 3.62
N LEU A 179 5.79 7.44 4.82
CA LEU A 179 6.52 7.66 6.06
C LEU A 179 7.87 6.94 6.11
N THR A 180 7.92 5.67 5.68
CA THR A 180 9.13 4.84 5.77
C THR A 180 10.21 5.22 4.76
N HIS A 181 9.85 5.93 3.70
CA HIS A 181 10.78 6.43 2.68
C HIS A 181 11.11 7.91 2.83
N ALA A 182 10.31 8.67 3.58
CA ALA A 182 10.49 10.11 3.72
C ALA A 182 11.86 10.45 4.31
N ASN A 183 12.57 11.36 3.66
CA ASN A 183 13.89 11.82 4.08
C ASN A 183 13.77 12.87 5.19
N ILE A 184 13.17 12.50 6.33
CA ILE A 184 12.84 13.42 7.42
C ILE A 184 13.76 13.19 8.61
N LYS A 185 14.34 14.27 9.14
CA LYS A 185 15.11 14.23 10.37
C LYS A 185 14.17 13.96 11.55
N THR A 186 14.20 12.74 12.07
CA THR A 186 13.56 12.40 13.35
C THR A 186 14.44 12.83 14.53
N ILE A 187 13.88 12.82 15.76
CA ILE A 187 14.53 13.34 16.98
C ILE A 187 16.01 12.93 17.03
N PRO A 188 16.95 13.88 17.26
CA PRO A 188 18.37 13.57 17.29
C PRO A 188 18.64 12.50 18.35
N ARG A 189 19.34 11.43 17.95
CA ARG A 189 20.09 10.60 18.89
C ARG A 189 21.35 11.33 19.33
#